data_AF-R7VAC3-F1
#
_entry.id   AF-R7VAC3-F1
#
_cell.length_a   1.000
_cell.length_b   1.000
_cell.length_c   1.000
_cell.angle_alpha   90.00
_cell.angle_beta   90.00
_cell.angle_gamma   90.00
#
_symmetry.space_group_name_H-M   'P 1'
#
loop_
_entity.id
_entity.type
_entity.pdbx_description
1 polymer ?
#
loop_
_entity_poly.entity_id
_entity_poly.type
_entity_poly.pdbx_seq_one_letter_code
_entity_poly.pdbx_strand_id
1 'polypeptide(L)' 'LKIKRENETLKAALTCKICMIEKVMCTFLLCGHFCTCLSYGEQVSHCPLCRMIKTGF' A
#
# COMPACT_ATOMS: atom_id res chain seq x y z
N LEU A 1 17.63 19.17 8.12
CA LEU A 1 17.83 18.08 7.14
C LEU A 1 17.25 16.73 7.59
N LYS A 2 17.41 16.30 8.85
CA LYS A 2 16.87 15.02 9.38
C LYS A 2 15.33 14.94 9.37
N ILE A 3 14.64 15.92 9.97
CA ILE A 3 13.17 15.94 10.08
C ILE A 3 12.48 15.91 8.70
N LYS A 4 13.03 16.63 7.70
CA LYS A 4 12.46 16.64 6.35
C LYS A 4 12.52 15.25 5.71
N ARG A 5 13.66 14.56 5.83
CA ARG A 5 13.80 13.18 5.32
C ARG A 5 12.86 12.22 6.02
N GLU A 6 12.75 12.31 7.34
CA GLU A 6 11.80 11.48 8.12
C GLU A 6 10.35 11.75 7.69
N ASN A 7 9.99 13.01 7.44
CA ASN A 7 8.66 13.36 6.91
C ASN A 7 8.40 12.76 5.52
N GLU A 8 9.40 12.79 4.63
CA GLU A 8 9.32 12.19 3.30
C GLU A 8 9.18 10.67 3.39
N THR A 9 9.94 10.00 4.28
CA THR A 9 9.83 8.56 4.52
C THR A 9 8.43 8.18 5.03
N LEU A 10 7.90 8.93 6.01
CA LEU A 10 6.56 8.68 6.56
C LEU A 10 5.47 8.87 5.50
N LYS A 11 5.57 9.93 4.68
CA LYS A 11 4.65 10.14 3.56
C LYS A 11 4.72 9.00 2.55
N ALA A 12 5.93 8.63 2.13
CA ALA A 12 6.13 7.54 1.18
C ALA A 12 5.57 6.22 1.72
N ALA A 13 5.71 5.92 3.01
CA ALA A 13 5.15 4.73 3.64
C ALA A 13 3.63 4.63 3.48
N LEU A 14 2.92 5.77 3.50
CA LEU A 14 1.46 5.87 3.36
C LEU A 14 0.98 6.15 1.92
N THR A 15 1.88 6.16 0.93
CA THR A 15 1.52 6.27 -0.49
C THR A 15 1.39 4.89 -1.13
N CYS A 16 0.33 4.71 -1.94
CA CYS A 16 0.04 3.50 -2.71
C CYS A 16 1.27 3.03 -3.49
N LYS A 17 1.64 1.76 -3.34
CA LYS A 17 2.83 1.15 -3.95
C LYS A 17 2.65 0.78 -5.42
N ILE A 18 1.49 1.06 -5.99
CA ILE A 18 1.22 0.84 -7.41
C ILE A 18 1.19 2.18 -8.15
N CYS A 19 0.24 3.08 -7.81
CA CYS A 19 0.13 4.35 -8.51
C CYS A 19 1.13 5.41 -8.03
N MET A 20 1.67 5.28 -6.81
CA MET A 20 2.56 6.26 -6.20
C MET A 20 1.97 7.68 -6.09
N ILE A 21 0.64 7.80 -6.17
CA ILE A 21 -0.10 9.07 -6.18
C ILE A 21 -1.03 9.15 -4.96
N GLU A 22 -1.94 8.19 -4.84
CA GLU A 22 -2.96 8.17 -3.78
C GLU A 22 -2.44 7.56 -2.48
N LYS A 23 -3.15 7.81 -1.37
CA LYS A 23 -2.87 7.19 -0.07
C LYS A 23 -3.22 5.71 -0.08
N VAL A 24 -2.50 4.94 0.73
CA VAL A 24 -2.86 3.55 1.02
C VAL A 24 -4.18 3.53 1.80
N MET A 25 -5.11 2.67 1.37
CA MET A 25 -6.46 2.56 1.94
C MET A 25 -6.94 1.09 2.02
N CYS A 26 -6.21 0.13 1.45
CA CYS A 26 -6.60 -1.28 1.39
C CYS A 26 -5.59 -2.16 2.14
N THR A 27 -6.13 -3.09 2.95
CA THR A 27 -5.36 -4.14 3.65
C THR A 27 -5.57 -5.47 2.96
N PHE A 28 -4.50 -6.19 2.64
CA PHE A 28 -4.58 -7.54 2.10
C PHE A 28 -4.81 -8.54 3.23
N LEU A 29 -6.03 -9.07 3.33
CA LEU A 29 -6.36 -10.11 4.31
C LEU A 29 -5.47 -11.36 4.09
N LEU A 30 -5.21 -12.09 5.18
CA LEU A 30 -4.21 -13.18 5.31
C LEU A 30 -2.76 -12.73 5.49
N CYS A 31 -2.26 -11.78 4.69
CA CYS A 31 -0.86 -11.32 4.84
C CYS A 31 -0.72 -10.02 5.64
N GLY A 32 -1.80 -9.26 5.82
CA GLY A 32 -1.83 -8.04 6.64
C GLY A 32 -1.13 -6.82 6.03
N HIS A 33 -0.60 -6.92 4.81
CA HIS A 33 0.08 -5.78 4.18
C HIS A 33 -0.91 -4.68 3.80
N PHE A 34 -0.58 -3.45 4.19
CA PHE A 34 -1.31 -2.23 3.83
C PHE A 34 -0.49 -1.46 2.81
N CYS A 35 -0.79 -1.60 1.51
CA CYS A 35 0.11 -1.09 0.46
C CYS A 35 -0.55 -0.54 -0.80
N THR A 36 -1.87 -0.60 -0.98
CA THR A 36 -2.56 -0.06 -2.16
C THR A 36 -3.64 0.96 -1.77
N CYS A 37 -3.94 1.89 -2.68
CA CYS A 37 -5.17 2.68 -2.63
C CYS A 37 -6.39 1.81 -3.00
N LEU A 38 -7.61 2.34 -2.85
CA LEU A 38 -8.84 1.61 -3.18
C LEU A 38 -8.88 1.20 -4.66
N SER A 39 -8.63 2.17 -5.56
CA SER A 39 -8.68 1.97 -7.02
C SER A 39 -7.85 0.78 -7.50
N TYR A 40 -6.61 0.64 -6.99
CA TYR A 40 -5.74 -0.46 -7.37
C TYR A 40 -5.89 -1.70 -6.49
N GLY A 41 -6.33 -1.55 -5.23
CA GLY A 41 -6.58 -2.67 -4.32
C GLY A 41 -7.68 -3.61 -4.84
N GLU A 42 -8.70 -3.09 -5.52
CA GLU A 42 -9.75 -3.90 -6.14
C GLU A 42 -9.26 -4.67 -7.36
N GLN A 43 -8.36 -4.08 -8.16
CA GLN A 43 -7.89 -4.64 -9.44
C GLN A 43 -6.86 -5.77 -9.29
N VAL A 44 -6.19 -5.87 -8.14
CA VAL A 44 -5.16 -6.89 -7.92
C VAL A 44 -5.68 -8.10 -7.15
N SER A 45 -5.28 -9.28 -7.59
CA SER A 45 -5.62 -10.58 -6.97
C SER A 45 -4.60 -11.04 -5.93
N HIS A 46 -3.39 -10.48 -5.93
CA HIS A 46 -2.31 -10.84 -5.02
C HIS A 46 -1.69 -9.59 -4.41
N CYS A 47 -1.19 -9.71 -3.18
CA CYS A 47 -0.48 -8.64 -2.50
C CYS A 47 0.78 -8.23 -3.29
N PRO A 48 0.98 -6.94 -3.62
CA PRO A 48 2.16 -6.46 -4.33
C PRO A 48 3.49 -6.69 -3.60
N LEU A 49 3.46 -6.88 -2.27
CA LEU A 49 4.66 -7.03 -1.45
C LEU A 49 5.09 -8.49 -1.30
N CYS A 50 4.17 -9.37 -0.93
CA CYS A 50 4.49 -10.77 -0.64
C CYS A 50 3.86 -11.79 -1.59
N ARG A 51 3.04 -11.33 -2.56
CA ARG A 51 2.34 -12.16 -3.55
C ARG A 51 1.37 -13.18 -2.98
N MET A 52 0.98 -13.07 -1.70
CA MET A 52 -0.11 -13.87 -1.14
C MET A 52 -1.45 -13.46 -1.77
N ILE A 53 -2.34 -14.42 -2.00
CA ILE A 53 -3.66 -14.19 -2.58
C ILE A 53 -4.51 -13.29 -1.68
N LYS A 54 -5.21 -12.34 -2.30
CA LYS A 54 -6.20 -11.50 -1.62
C LYS A 54 -7.48 -12.32 -1.45
N THR A 55 -7.89 -12.58 -0.21
CA THR A 55 -9.21 -13.18 0.08
C THR A 55 -10.12 -12.13 0.70
N GLY A 56 -11.25 -11.81 0.07
CA GLY A 56 -12.21 -10.80 0.56
C GLY A 56 -12.15 -9.45 -0.18
N PHE A 57 -13.20 -8.64 0.01
CA PHE A 57 -13.32 -7.25 -0.45
C PHE A 57 -12.98 -6.29 0.69
#